data_AF-A0A838ZRR9-F1
#
_entry.id   AF-A0A838ZRR9-F1
#
_cell.length_a   1.000
_cell.length_b   1.000
_cell.length_c   1.000
_cell.angle_alpha   90.00
_cell.angle_beta   90.00
_cell.angle_gamma   90.00
#
_symmetry.space_group_name_H-M   'P 1'
#
loop_
_entity.id
_entity.type
_entity.pdbx_description
1 polymer ?
#
loop_
_entity_poly.entity_id
_entity_poly.type
_entity_poly.pdbx_seq_one_letter_code
_entity_poly.pdbx_strand_id
1 'polypeptide(L)'
;MQLTIKYTLTSLAFLLFITCQSQIKNTKTISENIKGNCGMCKTTIEKAGNLKKVAEVNWDQKSKTATISFDSLQTNKDEILKRIALSGYDNDAYLAPDEVYAALPGCCQYERDHSDATMKHENHSTEMKHENHSNNMAHQSHKMEQSSNENTTSKSENHELNTVFETYFSLKDALVLSDAKSASIAASNLVKAIENVKMEKLEHKEHMVWMKILKEINSDVKSISNSKDLETQRKHFSSLSTNFYDLAKASDMQYPIHYQNCPMYNGGKGANWLSKENPIKNPYYGSKMMSCGSTVETIQ
;
A
#
# COMPACT_ATOMS: atom_id res chain seq x y z
N MET A 1 -7.52 -68.32 -56.97
CA MET A 1 -8.45 -67.79 -55.94
C MET A 1 -7.63 -66.92 -55.00
N GLN A 2 -7.25 -65.71 -55.43
CA GLN A 2 -7.86 -64.42 -55.03
C GLN A 2 -8.06 -64.24 -53.52
N LEU A 3 -7.33 -63.29 -52.91
CA LEU A 3 -7.89 -62.11 -52.21
C LEU A 3 -6.74 -61.22 -51.67
N THR A 4 -6.25 -60.26 -52.46
CA THR A 4 -6.52 -58.80 -52.34
C THR A 4 -6.13 -58.14 -51.01
N ILE A 5 -4.96 -57.50 -51.06
CA ILE A 5 -4.53 -56.39 -50.20
C ILE A 5 -5.55 -55.25 -50.36
N LYS A 6 -6.23 -54.87 -49.28
CA LYS A 6 -7.08 -53.67 -49.23
C LYS A 6 -6.42 -52.60 -48.36
N TYR A 7 -5.93 -51.57 -49.03
CA TYR A 7 -5.69 -50.26 -48.44
C TYR A 7 -7.04 -49.64 -48.06
N THR A 8 -7.25 -49.34 -46.79
CA THR A 8 -8.28 -48.39 -46.37
C THR A 8 -7.61 -47.19 -45.73
N LEU A 9 -7.48 -46.13 -46.54
CA LEU A 9 -7.51 -44.75 -46.07
C LEU A 9 -8.77 -44.57 -45.21
N THR A 10 -8.62 -44.40 -43.90
CA THR A 10 -9.61 -43.70 -43.08
C THR A 10 -8.87 -42.80 -42.12
N SER A 11 -8.77 -41.54 -42.55
CA SER A 11 -8.58 -40.35 -41.72
C SER A 11 -9.39 -40.47 -40.43
N LEU A 12 -8.70 -40.62 -39.30
CA LEU A 12 -9.23 -40.17 -38.01
C LEU A 12 -8.27 -39.11 -37.50
N ALA A 13 -8.67 -37.87 -37.75
CA ALA A 13 -8.01 -36.67 -37.26
C ALA A 13 -7.70 -36.84 -35.77
N PHE A 14 -6.40 -36.92 -35.48
CA PHE A 14 -5.86 -36.70 -34.16
C PHE A 14 -6.23 -35.25 -33.79
N LEU A 15 -7.34 -35.09 -33.07
CA LEU A 15 -7.73 -33.84 -32.44
C LEU A 15 -6.71 -33.58 -31.34
N LEU A 16 -5.54 -33.07 -31.76
CA LEU A 16 -4.67 -32.29 -30.92
C LEU A 16 -5.50 -31.10 -30.47
N PHE A 17 -6.11 -31.20 -29.30
CA PHE A 17 -6.30 -30.03 -28.47
C PHE A 17 -4.91 -29.50 -28.15
N ILE A 18 -4.35 -28.72 -29.08
CA ILE A 18 -3.29 -27.77 -28.78
C ILE A 18 -3.97 -26.76 -27.88
N THR A 19 -4.04 -27.06 -26.58
CA THR A 19 -4.18 -26.01 -25.60
C THR A 19 -2.91 -25.18 -25.77
N CYS A 20 -3.06 -24.02 -26.37
CA CYS A 20 -2.00 -23.02 -26.46
C CYS A 20 -1.73 -22.58 -25.02
N GLN A 21 -0.91 -23.35 -24.30
CA GLN A 21 -0.44 -22.97 -22.98
C GLN A 21 0.51 -21.79 -23.20
N SER A 22 0.09 -20.65 -22.65
CA SER A 22 0.84 -19.41 -22.69
C SER A 22 2.13 -19.58 -21.89
N GLN A 23 3.24 -19.95 -22.53
CA GLN A 23 4.52 -20.15 -21.85
C GLN A 23 5.01 -18.85 -21.21
N ILE A 24 5.30 -18.90 -19.90
CA ILE A 24 6.00 -17.84 -19.15
C ILE A 24 7.47 -17.84 -19.58
N LYS A 25 8.06 -16.66 -19.77
CA LYS A 25 9.48 -16.49 -20.14
C LYS A 25 10.33 -16.32 -18.87
N ASN A 26 11.62 -16.66 -18.93
CA ASN A 26 12.57 -16.55 -17.80
C ASN A 26 12.06 -17.17 -16.49
N THR A 27 11.40 -18.32 -16.61
CA THR A 27 10.63 -18.95 -15.53
C THR A 27 11.53 -19.35 -14.38
N LYS A 28 11.21 -18.85 -13.19
CA LYS A 28 11.63 -19.43 -11.91
C LYS A 28 10.43 -20.08 -11.25
N THR A 29 10.66 -21.25 -10.65
CA THR A 29 9.62 -21.98 -9.91
C THR A 29 10.04 -22.13 -8.46
N ILE A 30 9.13 -21.80 -7.55
CA ILE A 30 9.31 -21.88 -6.09
C ILE A 30 8.09 -22.56 -5.45
N SER A 31 8.23 -22.96 -4.19
CA SER A 31 7.15 -23.55 -3.40
C SER A 31 7.04 -22.84 -2.06
N GLU A 32 5.85 -22.35 -1.72
CA GLU A 32 5.63 -21.53 -0.52
C GLU A 32 4.32 -21.95 0.17
N ASN A 33 4.31 -21.86 1.50
CA ASN A 33 3.15 -22.19 2.31
C ASN A 33 2.10 -21.06 2.25
N ILE A 34 0.84 -21.42 1.97
CA ILE A 34 -0.26 -20.46 1.89
C ILE A 34 -1.46 -21.06 2.60
N LYS A 35 -1.96 -20.37 3.62
CA LYS A 35 -3.07 -20.85 4.44
C LYS A 35 -4.36 -20.92 3.62
N GLY A 36 -5.15 -21.96 3.86
CA GLY A 36 -6.42 -22.23 3.17
C GLY A 36 -6.90 -23.64 3.45
N ASN A 37 -8.21 -23.90 3.34
CA ASN A 37 -8.80 -25.18 3.76
C ASN A 37 -9.77 -25.83 2.77
N CYS A 38 -10.27 -25.12 1.75
CA CYS A 38 -11.29 -25.64 0.83
C CYS A 38 -10.97 -25.27 -0.63
N GLY A 39 -11.63 -25.96 -1.58
CA GLY A 39 -11.43 -25.72 -3.02
C GLY A 39 -11.81 -24.31 -3.50
N MET A 40 -12.65 -23.60 -2.74
CA MET A 40 -12.94 -22.19 -2.99
C MET A 40 -11.71 -21.31 -2.69
N CYS A 41 -10.96 -21.65 -1.63
CA CYS A 41 -9.71 -20.96 -1.31
C CYS A 41 -8.70 -21.13 -2.43
N LYS A 42 -8.58 -22.36 -2.98
CA LYS A 42 -7.74 -22.65 -4.15
C LYS A 42 -8.05 -21.67 -5.29
N THR A 43 -9.31 -21.58 -5.68
CA THR A 43 -9.73 -20.69 -6.79
C THR A 43 -9.32 -19.23 -6.53
N THR A 44 -9.51 -18.73 -5.31
CA THR A 44 -9.18 -17.33 -4.98
C THR A 44 -7.67 -17.10 -4.91
N ILE A 45 -6.92 -18.00 -4.26
CA ILE A 45 -5.46 -17.96 -4.14
C ILE A 45 -4.82 -17.98 -5.53
N GLU A 46 -5.21 -18.93 -6.38
CA GLU A 46 -4.67 -19.05 -7.74
C GLU A 46 -5.04 -17.83 -8.58
N LYS A 47 -6.28 -17.34 -8.49
CA LYS A 47 -6.70 -16.13 -9.21
C LYS A 47 -5.92 -14.89 -8.77
N ALA A 48 -5.62 -14.75 -7.49
CA ALA A 48 -4.86 -13.61 -6.95
C ALA A 48 -3.37 -13.68 -7.34
N GLY A 49 -2.80 -14.88 -7.33
CA GLY A 49 -1.40 -15.09 -7.70
C GLY A 49 -1.14 -15.04 -9.22
N ASN A 50 -2.08 -15.54 -10.02
CA ASN A 50 -1.96 -15.65 -11.47
C ASN A 50 -1.95 -14.28 -12.15
N LEU A 51 -0.96 -14.09 -13.02
CA LEU A 51 -0.85 -12.94 -13.89
C LEU A 51 -0.51 -13.44 -15.29
N LYS A 52 -1.39 -13.17 -16.27
CA LYS A 52 -1.29 -13.70 -17.63
C LYS A 52 0.12 -13.44 -18.21
N LYS A 53 0.80 -14.51 -18.63
CA LYS A 53 2.18 -14.52 -19.16
C LYS A 53 3.30 -14.15 -18.17
N VAL A 54 2.99 -13.83 -16.92
CA VAL A 54 3.96 -13.34 -15.92
C VAL A 54 4.09 -14.28 -14.73
N ALA A 55 2.98 -14.77 -14.18
CA ALA A 55 2.99 -15.66 -13.03
C ALA A 55 1.85 -16.69 -13.10
N GLU A 56 2.16 -17.92 -12.72
CA GLU A 56 1.22 -19.02 -12.55
C GLU A 56 1.38 -19.61 -11.14
N VAL A 57 0.28 -19.73 -10.43
CA VAL A 57 0.16 -20.23 -9.06
C VAL A 57 -0.80 -21.40 -9.10
N ASN A 58 -0.32 -22.53 -8.62
CA ASN A 58 -1.11 -23.74 -8.42
C ASN A 58 -1.06 -24.12 -6.94
N TRP A 59 -2.19 -24.02 -6.25
CA TRP A 59 -2.27 -24.28 -4.80
C TRP A 59 -2.92 -25.62 -4.52
N ASP A 60 -2.31 -26.40 -3.64
CA ASP A 60 -2.80 -27.72 -3.24
C ASP A 60 -3.43 -27.68 -1.85
N GLN A 61 -4.68 -28.15 -1.76
CA GLN A 61 -5.47 -28.11 -0.53
C GLN A 61 -4.95 -29.05 0.56
N LYS A 62 -4.35 -30.20 0.19
CA LYS A 62 -3.89 -31.19 1.15
C LYS A 62 -2.60 -30.74 1.84
N SER A 63 -1.65 -30.24 1.06
CA SER A 63 -0.35 -29.77 1.53
C SER A 63 -0.34 -28.29 1.95
N LYS A 64 -1.40 -27.55 1.65
CA LYS A 64 -1.52 -26.09 1.89
C LYS A 64 -0.38 -25.29 1.27
N THR A 65 0.19 -25.81 0.19
CA THR A 65 1.39 -25.25 -0.45
C THR A 65 1.05 -24.82 -1.87
N ALA A 66 1.58 -23.66 -2.29
CA ALA A 66 1.52 -23.20 -3.67
C ALA A 66 2.81 -23.51 -4.40
N THR A 67 2.70 -24.08 -5.61
CA THR A 67 3.78 -24.06 -6.61
C THR A 67 3.61 -22.80 -7.45
N ILE A 68 4.62 -21.94 -7.47
CA ILE A 68 4.58 -20.63 -8.11
C ILE A 68 5.65 -20.59 -9.20
N SER A 69 5.25 -20.41 -10.45
CA SER A 69 6.15 -20.22 -11.60
C SER A 69 6.00 -18.80 -12.14
N PHE A 70 7.09 -18.06 -12.29
CA PHE A 70 7.03 -16.64 -12.70
C PHE A 70 8.21 -16.17 -13.54
N ASP A 71 7.98 -15.14 -14.36
CA ASP A 71 9.02 -14.43 -15.12
C ASP A 71 9.81 -13.53 -14.18
N SER A 72 11.03 -13.94 -13.87
CA SER A 72 11.90 -13.25 -12.91
C SER A 72 12.38 -11.86 -13.33
N LEU A 73 12.11 -11.44 -14.57
CA LEU A 73 12.37 -10.07 -15.03
C LEU A 73 11.14 -9.15 -14.93
N GLN A 74 9.95 -9.72 -14.70
CA GLN A 74 8.69 -8.96 -14.66
C GLN A 74 8.02 -8.95 -13.29
N THR A 75 8.33 -9.92 -12.43
CA THR A 75 7.83 -9.98 -11.06
C THR A 75 8.79 -10.79 -10.18
N ASN A 76 8.46 -10.93 -8.90
CA ASN A 76 9.24 -11.70 -7.94
C ASN A 76 8.33 -12.45 -6.94
N LYS A 77 8.94 -13.34 -6.16
CA LYS A 77 8.27 -14.11 -5.09
C LYS A 77 7.40 -13.22 -4.21
N ASP A 78 7.99 -12.13 -3.76
CA ASP A 78 7.47 -11.25 -2.73
C ASP A 78 6.18 -10.55 -3.17
N GLU A 79 6.16 -10.05 -4.40
CA GLU A 79 4.98 -9.48 -5.04
C GLU A 79 3.84 -10.49 -5.21
N ILE A 80 4.16 -11.74 -5.57
CA ILE A 80 3.16 -12.80 -5.74
C ILE A 80 2.54 -13.17 -4.39
N LEU A 81 3.36 -13.37 -3.35
CA LEU A 81 2.89 -13.68 -2.00
C LEU A 81 2.06 -12.53 -1.40
N LYS A 82 2.45 -11.27 -1.64
CA LYS A 82 1.66 -10.10 -1.25
C LYS A 82 0.29 -10.06 -1.94
N ARG A 83 0.22 -10.34 -3.25
CA ARG A 83 -1.08 -10.41 -3.96
C ARG A 83 -2.01 -11.47 -3.37
N ILE A 84 -1.46 -12.63 -3.00
CA ILE A 84 -2.23 -13.70 -2.37
C ILE A 84 -2.70 -13.30 -0.96
N ALA A 85 -1.84 -12.71 -0.13
CA ALA A 85 -2.22 -12.16 1.17
C ALA A 85 -3.32 -11.09 1.07
N LEU A 86 -3.22 -10.18 0.10
CA LEU A 86 -4.23 -9.16 -0.14
C LEU A 86 -5.59 -9.71 -0.60
N SER A 87 -5.66 -10.99 -0.99
CA SER A 87 -6.92 -11.69 -1.29
C SER A 87 -7.54 -12.40 -0.09
N GLY A 88 -6.92 -12.29 1.09
CA GLY A 88 -7.41 -12.86 2.35
C GLY A 88 -6.60 -14.03 2.87
N TYR A 89 -5.53 -14.48 2.20
CA TYR A 89 -4.81 -15.71 2.56
C TYR A 89 -3.38 -15.46 3.00
N ASP A 90 -3.14 -15.64 4.29
CA ASP A 90 -1.84 -15.55 4.93
C ASP A 90 -0.84 -16.54 4.30
N ASN A 91 0.42 -16.16 4.31
CA ASN A 91 1.57 -17.01 4.00
C ASN A 91 2.69 -16.71 5.01
N ASP A 92 3.78 -17.46 4.93
CA ASP A 92 4.87 -17.37 5.91
C ASP A 92 5.54 -15.97 5.98
N ALA A 93 5.40 -15.15 4.93
CA ALA A 93 5.99 -13.81 4.89
C ALA A 93 4.97 -12.68 5.12
N TYR A 94 3.69 -12.91 4.79
CA TYR A 94 2.66 -11.87 4.77
C TYR A 94 1.33 -12.36 5.35
N LEU A 95 0.85 -11.62 6.34
CA LEU A 95 -0.53 -11.74 6.81
C LEU A 95 -1.47 -10.95 5.89
N ALA A 96 -2.64 -11.53 5.64
CA ALA A 96 -3.75 -10.88 4.99
C ALA A 96 -4.34 -9.79 5.89
N PRO A 97 -4.84 -8.68 5.31
CA PRO A 97 -5.52 -7.66 6.08
C PRO A 97 -6.73 -8.25 6.85
N ASP A 98 -6.87 -7.89 8.12
CA ASP A 98 -7.89 -8.43 9.03
C ASP A 98 -9.30 -8.34 8.43
N GLU A 99 -9.63 -7.21 7.80
CA GLU A 99 -10.94 -7.01 7.18
C GLU A 99 -11.18 -7.92 5.97
N VAL A 100 -10.15 -8.15 5.15
CA VAL A 100 -10.25 -9.01 3.96
C VAL A 100 -10.38 -10.47 4.38
N TYR A 101 -9.59 -10.87 5.38
CA TYR A 101 -9.66 -12.19 5.97
C TYR A 101 -11.03 -12.43 6.67
N ALA A 102 -11.53 -11.45 7.42
CA ALA A 102 -12.85 -11.51 8.07
C ALA A 102 -14.01 -11.57 7.05
N ALA A 103 -13.82 -11.04 5.84
CA ALA A 103 -14.78 -11.11 4.74
C ALA A 103 -14.73 -12.44 3.96
N LEU A 104 -13.76 -13.32 4.22
CA LEU A 104 -13.70 -14.62 3.56
C LEU A 104 -14.88 -15.50 3.96
N PRO A 105 -15.36 -16.36 3.05
CA PRO A 105 -16.33 -17.40 3.40
C PRO A 105 -15.83 -18.25 4.57
N GLY A 106 -16.72 -18.72 5.43
CA GLY A 106 -16.34 -19.43 6.66
C GLY A 106 -15.40 -20.63 6.45
N CYS A 107 -15.45 -21.34 5.31
CA CYS A 107 -14.49 -22.43 5.03
C CYS A 107 -13.06 -21.96 4.73
N CYS A 108 -12.88 -20.69 4.36
CA CYS A 108 -11.57 -20.09 4.12
C CYS A 108 -11.04 -19.31 5.31
N GLN A 109 -11.80 -19.22 6.41
CA GLN A 109 -11.30 -18.73 7.69
C GLN A 109 -10.61 -19.88 8.45
N TYR A 110 -9.38 -19.64 8.88
CA TYR A 110 -8.53 -20.54 9.66
C TYR A 110 -7.96 -19.81 10.88
N GLU A 111 -7.52 -20.55 11.88
CA GLU A 111 -6.87 -19.92 13.02
C GLU A 111 -5.60 -19.20 12.57
N ARG A 112 -5.56 -17.87 12.81
CA ARG A 112 -4.41 -17.04 12.52
C ARG A 112 -3.57 -16.95 13.77
N ASP A 113 -2.37 -17.47 13.69
CA ASP A 113 -1.39 -17.30 14.75
C ASP A 113 -0.85 -15.87 14.67
N HIS A 114 -1.46 -14.96 15.44
CA HIS A 114 -0.99 -13.59 15.57
C HIS A 114 0.32 -13.49 16.39
N SER A 115 0.91 -14.61 16.82
CA SER A 115 2.07 -14.63 17.70
C SER A 115 3.44 -14.63 17.02
N ASP A 116 3.53 -14.63 15.68
CA ASP A 116 4.85 -14.54 15.02
C ASP A 116 4.82 -13.80 13.67
N ALA A 117 4.63 -12.48 13.73
CA ALA A 117 5.12 -11.55 12.71
C ALA A 117 5.87 -10.39 13.39
N THR A 118 6.72 -10.73 14.35
CA THR A 118 7.86 -9.90 14.71
C THR A 118 8.97 -10.17 13.70
N MET A 119 9.20 -9.24 12.76
CA MET A 119 10.52 -9.15 12.15
C MET A 119 11.48 -8.53 13.18
N LYS A 120 12.12 -9.43 13.92
CA LYS A 120 13.41 -9.36 14.62
C LYS A 120 14.15 -8.01 14.58
N HIS A 121 14.23 -7.37 15.74
CA HIS A 121 15.49 -6.84 16.28
C HIS A 121 15.57 -7.21 17.79
N GLU A 122 16.54 -8.06 18.13
CA GLU A 122 17.06 -8.40 19.48
C GLU A 122 17.41 -7.12 20.28
N ASN A 123 17.43 -6.97 21.61
CA ASN A 123 17.24 -7.71 22.89
C ASN A 123 16.73 -6.62 23.89
N HIS A 124 16.08 -6.83 25.03
CA HIS A 124 16.46 -7.61 26.21
C HIS A 124 15.29 -7.53 27.22
N SER A 125 15.01 -8.69 27.81
CA SER A 125 14.02 -9.03 28.82
C SER A 125 14.07 -8.24 30.14
N THR A 126 12.91 -7.94 30.74
CA THR A 126 12.62 -8.36 32.13
C THR A 126 11.11 -8.49 32.42
N GLU A 127 10.72 -9.75 32.64
CA GLU A 127 9.69 -10.35 33.51
C GLU A 127 9.28 -9.55 34.79
N MET A 128 8.16 -9.70 35.51
CA MET A 128 7.08 -10.70 35.68
C MET A 128 5.79 -10.06 36.26
N LYS A 129 4.64 -10.61 35.84
CA LYS A 129 3.40 -11.03 36.57
C LYS A 129 3.01 -10.42 37.93
N HIS A 130 1.72 -10.09 38.11
CA HIS A 130 0.75 -10.95 38.82
C HIS A 130 -0.71 -10.44 38.73
N GLU A 131 -1.62 -11.40 38.90
CA GLU A 131 -3.08 -11.39 38.77
C GLU A 131 -3.83 -10.56 39.85
N ASN A 132 -5.08 -10.16 39.58
CA ASN A 132 -6.20 -10.50 40.48
C ASN A 132 -7.62 -10.20 39.97
N HIS A 133 -8.55 -10.85 40.67
CA HIS A 133 -9.96 -11.17 40.42
C HIS A 133 -11.01 -10.05 40.19
N SER A 134 -12.02 -10.46 39.39
CA SER A 134 -13.47 -10.18 39.43
C SER A 134 -14.08 -9.51 40.68
N ASN A 135 -14.83 -8.41 40.51
CA ASN A 135 -16.31 -8.35 40.63
C ASN A 135 -16.88 -6.90 40.71
N ASN A 136 -17.84 -6.63 39.83
CA ASN A 136 -19.15 -5.96 40.02
C ASN A 136 -19.34 -4.51 40.55
N MET A 137 -20.40 -3.90 39.99
CA MET A 137 -21.24 -2.78 40.46
C MET A 137 -20.87 -1.32 40.12
N ALA A 138 -21.56 -0.85 39.07
CA ALA A 138 -22.54 0.26 39.07
C ALA A 138 -22.13 1.73 39.31
N HIS A 139 -22.60 2.53 38.35
CA HIS A 139 -23.19 3.87 38.44
C HIS A 139 -22.32 5.14 38.39
N GLN A 140 -22.46 5.77 37.23
CA GLN A 140 -22.82 7.17 36.97
C GLN A 140 -21.83 8.31 37.26
N SER A 141 -21.55 8.98 36.14
CA SER A 141 -21.41 10.42 35.95
C SER A 141 -20.27 11.13 36.67
N HIS A 142 -19.29 11.59 35.90
CA HIS A 142 -18.83 12.98 36.04
C HIS A 142 -18.30 13.52 34.70
N LYS A 143 -18.59 14.81 34.55
CA LYS A 143 -18.32 15.74 33.47
C LYS A 143 -16.85 16.22 33.56
N MET A 144 -16.28 16.55 32.40
CA MET A 144 -15.08 17.37 32.11
C MET A 144 -14.14 17.71 33.29
N GLU A 145 -12.85 17.44 33.13
CA GLU A 145 -11.87 18.55 33.04
C GLU A 145 -10.51 18.12 32.49
N GLN A 146 -9.89 19.15 31.91
CA GLN A 146 -8.65 19.25 31.19
C GLN A 146 -7.47 19.15 32.18
N SER A 147 -6.45 18.35 31.87
CA SER A 147 -5.15 18.50 32.52
C SER A 147 -4.02 18.21 31.54
N SER A 148 -3.33 19.30 31.23
CA SER A 148 -1.99 19.39 30.70
C SER A 148 -1.02 18.46 31.44
N ASN A 149 -0.20 17.72 30.69
CA ASN A 149 1.15 17.46 31.15
C ASN A 149 2.10 17.48 29.96
N GLU A 150 2.84 18.59 29.87
CA GLU A 150 4.06 18.65 29.10
C GLU A 150 5.08 17.68 29.69
N ASN A 151 5.85 17.08 28.79
CA ASN A 151 7.31 17.13 28.78
C ASN A 151 7.95 15.74 28.69
N THR A 152 8.30 15.35 27.46
CA THR A 152 9.50 14.57 27.22
C THR A 152 10.20 15.21 26.03
N THR A 153 11.06 16.17 26.36
CA THR A 153 12.01 16.77 25.44
C THR A 153 13.05 15.72 25.06
N SER A 154 13.08 15.30 23.79
CA SER A 154 14.23 14.64 23.18
C SER A 154 14.47 15.21 21.79
N LYS A 155 15.47 16.11 21.69
CA LYS A 155 16.14 16.61 20.48
C LYS A 155 15.32 16.58 19.17
N SER A 156 14.66 17.68 18.87
CA SER A 156 14.38 18.09 17.49
C SER A 156 14.59 19.60 17.46
N GLU A 157 15.77 20.05 17.02
CA GLU A 157 15.91 21.43 16.61
C GLU A 157 14.93 21.63 15.44
N ASN A 158 14.05 22.61 15.57
CA ASN A 158 12.97 22.91 14.63
C ASN A 158 13.49 23.05 13.20
N HIS A 159 13.45 21.95 12.44
CA HIS A 159 13.75 21.97 11.01
C HIS A 159 12.73 22.87 10.30
N GLU A 160 13.22 23.85 9.55
CA GLU A 160 12.41 24.96 9.02
C GLU A 160 11.25 24.48 8.14
N LEU A 161 11.41 23.32 7.48
CA LEU A 161 10.39 22.71 6.61
C LEU A 161 9.38 21.79 7.34
N ASN A 162 9.53 21.54 8.65
CA ASN A 162 8.65 20.62 9.39
C ASN A 162 7.17 21.01 9.25
N THR A 163 6.85 22.28 9.49
CA THR A 163 5.47 22.79 9.40
C THR A 163 4.94 22.67 7.96
N VAL A 164 5.80 22.84 6.96
CA VAL A 164 5.44 22.70 5.54
C VAL A 164 5.05 21.25 5.23
N PHE A 165 5.83 20.27 5.69
CA PHE A 165 5.49 18.85 5.51
C PHE A 165 4.24 18.45 6.30
N GLU A 166 4.10 18.87 7.56
CA GLU A 166 2.91 18.54 8.37
C GLU A 166 1.60 19.09 7.76
N THR A 167 1.65 20.30 7.22
CA THR A 167 0.49 20.89 6.53
C THR A 167 0.22 20.24 5.16
N TYR A 168 1.25 19.79 4.45
CA TYR A 168 1.08 18.94 3.26
C TYR A 168 0.38 17.61 3.58
N PHE A 169 0.79 16.92 4.65
CA PHE A 169 0.14 15.66 5.04
C PHE A 169 -1.31 15.87 5.47
N SER A 170 -1.59 16.95 6.19
CA SER A 170 -2.97 17.34 6.53
C SER A 170 -3.83 17.55 5.28
N LEU A 171 -3.28 18.18 4.24
CA LEU A 171 -3.95 18.34 2.96
C LEU A 171 -4.19 16.99 2.27
N LYS A 172 -3.17 16.13 2.21
CA LYS A 172 -3.31 14.76 1.66
C LYS A 172 -4.42 13.99 2.38
N ASP A 173 -4.46 14.04 3.71
CA ASP A 173 -5.47 13.33 4.51
C ASP A 173 -6.90 13.84 4.23
N ALA A 174 -7.08 15.15 4.11
CA ALA A 174 -8.37 15.72 3.72
C ALA A 174 -8.84 15.23 2.33
N LEU A 175 -7.91 15.07 1.38
CA LEU A 175 -8.22 14.54 0.04
C LEU A 175 -8.56 13.05 0.04
N VAL A 176 -7.92 12.26 0.92
CA VAL A 176 -8.29 10.85 1.17
C VAL A 176 -9.73 10.75 1.66
N LEU A 177 -10.12 11.62 2.60
CA LEU A 177 -11.49 11.70 3.11
C LEU A 177 -12.48 12.27 2.09
N SER A 178 -12.01 12.74 0.93
CA SER A 178 -12.83 13.38 -0.11
C SER A 178 -13.60 14.61 0.40
N ASP A 179 -13.06 15.29 1.43
CA ASP A 179 -13.65 16.50 2.00
C ASP A 179 -13.01 17.74 1.37
N ALA A 180 -13.69 18.28 0.34
CA ALA A 180 -13.20 19.43 -0.39
C ALA A 180 -13.02 20.68 0.49
N LYS A 181 -13.86 20.88 1.52
CA LYS A 181 -13.77 22.04 2.40
C LYS A 181 -12.55 21.91 3.31
N SER A 182 -12.36 20.73 3.92
CA SER A 182 -11.19 20.47 4.74
C SER A 182 -9.90 20.54 3.93
N ALA A 183 -9.92 20.09 2.67
CA ALA A 183 -8.78 20.23 1.75
C ALA A 183 -8.45 21.72 1.46
N SER A 184 -9.46 22.57 1.19
CA SER A 184 -9.23 24.02 1.01
C SER A 184 -8.62 24.68 2.24
N ILE A 185 -9.08 24.29 3.45
CA ILE A 185 -8.57 24.81 4.72
C ILE A 185 -7.13 24.36 4.95
N ALA A 186 -6.85 23.07 4.78
CA ALA A 186 -5.49 22.52 4.92
C ALA A 186 -4.52 23.16 3.92
N ALA A 187 -4.94 23.35 2.66
CA ALA A 187 -4.17 24.07 1.66
C ALA A 187 -3.92 25.54 2.06
N SER A 188 -4.91 26.23 2.62
CA SER A 188 -4.73 27.61 3.12
C SER A 188 -3.68 27.69 4.23
N ASN A 189 -3.62 26.67 5.10
CA ASN A 189 -2.59 26.58 6.14
C ASN A 189 -1.22 26.28 5.52
N LEU A 190 -1.16 25.43 4.48
CA LEU A 190 0.07 25.16 3.74
C LEU A 190 0.59 26.42 3.01
N VAL A 191 -0.27 27.28 2.45
CA VAL A 191 0.16 28.59 1.90
C VAL A 191 0.91 29.39 2.97
N LYS A 192 0.33 29.51 4.16
CA LYS A 192 0.95 30.25 5.28
C LYS A 192 2.25 29.60 5.73
N ALA A 193 2.32 28.26 5.76
CA ALA A 193 3.53 27.55 6.12
C ALA A 193 4.65 27.87 5.12
N ILE A 194 4.37 27.82 3.81
CA ILE A 194 5.31 28.16 2.74
C ILE A 194 5.78 29.62 2.85
N GLU A 195 4.86 30.56 3.10
CA GLU A 195 5.18 32.00 3.21
C GLU A 195 6.04 32.33 4.45
N ASN A 196 6.00 31.49 5.48
CA ASN A 196 6.77 31.68 6.71
C ASN A 196 8.17 31.04 6.68
N VAL A 197 8.52 30.28 5.64
CA VAL A 197 9.84 29.64 5.53
C VAL A 197 10.93 30.69 5.42
N LYS A 198 11.88 30.65 6.37
CA LYS A 198 13.11 31.45 6.35
C LYS A 198 14.16 30.79 5.47
N MET A 199 14.24 31.22 4.22
CA MET A 199 15.14 30.63 3.22
C MET A 199 16.62 30.63 3.64
N GLU A 200 17.04 31.57 4.47
CA GLU A 200 18.38 31.68 5.03
C GLU A 200 18.71 30.60 6.07
N LYS A 201 17.71 29.87 6.57
CA LYS A 201 17.85 28.78 7.54
C LYS A 201 17.77 27.39 6.92
N LEU A 202 17.49 27.31 5.62
CA LEU A 202 17.46 26.05 4.90
C LEU A 202 18.88 25.54 4.68
N GLU A 203 19.06 24.22 4.72
CA GLU A 203 20.33 23.63 4.30
C GLU A 203 20.58 23.89 2.81
N HIS A 204 21.83 23.83 2.36
CA HIS A 204 22.17 24.17 0.97
C HIS A 204 21.40 23.32 -0.05
N LYS A 205 21.27 22.00 0.19
CA LYS A 205 20.52 21.07 -0.69
C LYS A 205 19.03 21.44 -0.76
N GLU A 206 18.44 21.81 0.38
CA GLU A 206 17.03 22.18 0.49
C GLU A 206 16.76 23.53 -0.15
N HIS A 207 17.62 24.53 0.12
CA HIS A 207 17.52 25.86 -0.45
C HIS A 207 17.51 25.81 -1.98
N MET A 208 18.40 25.01 -2.58
CA MET A 208 18.49 24.84 -4.03
C MET A 208 17.20 24.26 -4.62
N VAL A 209 16.64 23.22 -3.98
CA VAL A 209 15.36 22.63 -4.42
C VAL A 209 14.20 23.57 -4.17
N TRP A 210 14.15 24.21 -3.00
CA TRP A 210 13.12 25.18 -2.61
C TRP A 210 12.99 26.30 -3.63
N MET A 211 14.10 26.92 -4.03
CA MET A 211 14.11 27.98 -5.05
C MET A 211 13.58 27.52 -6.41
N LYS A 212 13.83 26.26 -6.78
CA LYS A 212 13.33 25.66 -8.03
C LYS A 212 11.82 25.47 -8.00
N ILE A 213 11.28 24.97 -6.89
CA ILE A 213 9.87 24.53 -6.80
C ILE A 213 8.92 25.59 -6.24
N LEU A 214 9.42 26.61 -5.52
CA LEU A 214 8.61 27.56 -4.72
C LEU A 214 7.46 28.20 -5.51
N LYS A 215 7.72 28.60 -6.75
CA LYS A 215 6.71 29.21 -7.62
C LYS A 215 5.56 28.24 -7.92
N GLU A 216 5.91 27.00 -8.23
CA GLU A 216 4.95 25.97 -8.64
C GLU A 216 4.11 25.49 -7.45
N ILE A 217 4.76 25.17 -6.32
CA ILE A 217 4.04 24.76 -5.10
C ILE A 217 3.10 25.87 -4.60
N ASN A 218 3.50 27.14 -4.67
CA ASN A 218 2.63 28.25 -4.29
C ASN A 218 1.42 28.36 -5.21
N SER A 219 1.62 28.19 -6.52
CA SER A 219 0.53 28.21 -7.51
C SER A 219 -0.47 27.07 -7.27
N ASP A 220 0.02 25.86 -7.07
CA ASP A 220 -0.83 24.68 -6.84
C ASP A 220 -1.59 24.79 -5.52
N VAL A 221 -0.92 25.12 -4.41
CA VAL A 221 -1.58 25.22 -3.10
C VAL A 221 -2.64 26.32 -3.09
N LYS A 222 -2.37 27.49 -3.71
CA LYS A 222 -3.38 28.55 -3.87
C LYS A 222 -4.57 28.13 -4.74
N SER A 223 -4.31 27.31 -5.76
CA SER A 223 -5.40 26.77 -6.61
C SER A 223 -6.26 25.77 -5.84
N ILE A 224 -5.66 24.93 -4.99
CA ILE A 224 -6.38 24.02 -4.11
C ILE A 224 -7.19 24.79 -3.05
N SER A 225 -6.57 25.78 -2.40
CA SER A 225 -7.21 26.56 -1.32
C SER A 225 -8.45 27.32 -1.80
N ASN A 226 -8.42 27.84 -3.03
CA ASN A 226 -9.50 28.64 -3.59
C ASN A 226 -10.58 27.80 -4.29
N SER A 227 -10.29 26.52 -4.58
CA SER A 227 -11.25 25.62 -5.21
C SER A 227 -12.20 25.01 -4.18
N LYS A 228 -13.47 24.86 -4.56
CA LYS A 228 -14.48 24.04 -3.87
C LYS A 228 -14.73 22.70 -4.57
N ASP A 229 -14.10 22.49 -5.73
CA ASP A 229 -14.24 21.30 -6.55
C ASP A 229 -13.11 20.31 -6.25
N LEU A 230 -13.49 19.10 -5.84
CA LEU A 230 -12.55 18.07 -5.39
C LEU A 230 -11.65 17.55 -6.52
N GLU A 231 -12.16 17.48 -7.75
CA GLU A 231 -11.35 17.03 -8.89
C GLU A 231 -10.27 18.05 -9.24
N THR A 232 -10.61 19.33 -9.23
CA THR A 232 -9.66 20.44 -9.38
C THR A 232 -8.60 20.42 -8.28
N GLN A 233 -9.00 20.21 -7.03
CA GLN A 233 -8.06 20.09 -5.90
C GLN A 233 -7.09 18.92 -6.10
N ARG A 234 -7.59 17.74 -6.48
CA ARG A 234 -6.76 16.55 -6.74
C ARG A 234 -5.79 16.75 -7.90
N LYS A 235 -6.23 17.45 -8.96
CA LYS A 235 -5.40 17.76 -10.12
C LYS A 235 -4.18 18.59 -9.71
N HIS A 236 -4.39 19.67 -8.97
CA HIS A 236 -3.30 20.49 -8.44
C HIS A 236 -2.47 19.74 -7.39
N PHE A 237 -3.09 18.91 -6.56
CA PHE A 237 -2.37 18.08 -5.59
C PHE A 237 -1.40 17.08 -6.25
N SER A 238 -1.72 16.57 -7.44
CA SER A 238 -0.81 15.71 -8.20
C SER A 238 0.49 16.41 -8.58
N SER A 239 0.41 17.66 -9.02
CA SER A 239 1.57 18.49 -9.36
C SER A 239 2.36 18.88 -8.09
N LEU A 240 1.63 19.34 -7.07
CA LEU A 240 2.19 19.66 -5.76
C LEU A 240 3.00 18.51 -5.16
N SER A 241 2.45 17.29 -5.20
CA SER A 241 3.08 16.11 -4.61
C SER A 241 4.37 15.69 -5.30
N THR A 242 4.50 15.98 -6.60
CA THR A 242 5.75 15.73 -7.34
C THR A 242 6.84 16.67 -6.85
N ASN A 243 6.52 17.96 -6.68
CA ASN A 243 7.46 18.95 -6.14
C ASN A 243 7.82 18.67 -4.67
N PHE A 244 6.87 18.20 -3.87
CA PHE A 244 7.13 17.80 -2.48
C PHE A 244 8.02 16.57 -2.37
N TYR A 245 7.96 15.64 -3.32
CA TYR A 245 8.91 14.52 -3.39
C TYR A 245 10.34 15.02 -3.60
N ASP A 246 10.57 15.92 -4.56
CA ASP A 246 11.89 16.53 -4.78
C ASP A 246 12.41 17.19 -3.50
N LEU A 247 11.54 17.91 -2.78
CA LEU A 247 11.90 18.55 -1.51
C LEU A 247 12.23 17.52 -0.42
N ALA A 248 11.41 16.47 -0.28
CA ALA A 248 11.63 15.42 0.72
C ALA A 248 12.93 14.66 0.47
N LYS A 249 13.32 14.41 -0.79
CA LYS A 249 14.61 13.79 -1.14
C LYS A 249 15.82 14.66 -0.80
N ALA A 250 15.62 15.98 -0.69
CA ALA A 250 16.66 16.93 -0.29
C ALA A 250 16.63 17.27 1.19
N SER A 251 15.59 16.88 1.94
CA SER A 251 15.44 17.18 3.36
C SER A 251 15.82 15.99 4.22
N ASP A 252 16.28 16.22 5.44
CA ASP A 252 16.50 15.13 6.41
C ASP A 252 15.17 14.82 7.12
N MET A 253 14.60 13.66 6.81
CA MET A 253 13.27 13.30 7.31
C MET A 253 13.40 12.68 8.72
N GLN A 254 12.72 13.27 9.70
CA GLN A 254 12.73 12.77 11.09
C GLN A 254 12.10 11.37 11.24
N TYR A 255 11.32 10.95 10.25
CA TYR A 255 10.65 9.66 10.20
C TYR A 255 10.52 9.20 8.74
N PRO A 256 10.40 7.88 8.49
CA PRO A 256 10.25 7.36 7.14
C PRO A 256 9.03 7.95 6.44
N ILE A 257 9.24 8.45 5.22
CA ILE A 257 8.15 8.91 4.34
C ILE A 257 7.99 7.95 3.18
N HIS A 258 6.78 7.45 2.99
CA HIS A 258 6.45 6.57 1.88
C HIS A 258 6.04 7.40 0.66
N TYR A 259 6.78 7.25 -0.43
CA TYR A 259 6.38 7.74 -1.74
C TYR A 259 5.48 6.70 -2.39
N GLN A 260 4.21 7.02 -2.55
CA GLN A 260 3.17 6.10 -3.00
C GLN A 260 2.62 6.54 -4.36
N ASN A 261 2.15 5.60 -5.16
CA ASN A 261 1.68 5.79 -6.53
C ASN A 261 0.26 5.28 -6.74
N CYS A 262 -0.52 6.00 -7.54
CA CYS A 262 -1.78 5.53 -8.11
C CYS A 262 -1.60 5.47 -9.62
N PRO A 263 -1.54 4.29 -10.25
CA PRO A 263 -1.26 4.18 -11.68
C PRO A 263 -2.44 4.59 -12.57
N MET A 264 -3.66 4.56 -12.04
CA MET A 264 -4.88 4.81 -12.81
C MET A 264 -5.27 6.28 -12.91
N TYR A 265 -4.67 7.15 -12.10
CA TYR A 265 -5.03 8.56 -12.07
C TYR A 265 -4.73 9.27 -13.39
N ASN A 266 -5.46 10.36 -13.66
CA ASN A 266 -5.26 11.24 -14.83
C ASN A 266 -5.27 10.48 -16.17
N GLY A 267 -6.24 9.59 -16.36
CA GLY A 267 -6.37 8.79 -17.57
C GLY A 267 -5.28 7.72 -17.72
N GLY A 268 -4.81 7.15 -16.61
CA GLY A 268 -3.77 6.12 -16.60
C GLY A 268 -2.33 6.64 -16.73
N LYS A 269 -2.12 7.96 -16.64
CA LYS A 269 -0.78 8.54 -16.53
C LYS A 269 -0.16 8.36 -15.14
N GLY A 270 -1.02 8.10 -14.17
CA GLY A 270 -0.67 7.94 -12.78
C GLY A 270 -0.36 9.25 -12.06
N ALA A 271 -0.23 9.16 -10.74
CA ALA A 271 0.24 10.24 -9.88
C ALA A 271 0.80 9.69 -8.58
N ASN A 272 1.71 10.45 -7.97
CA ASN A 272 2.39 10.06 -6.75
C ASN A 272 2.12 11.03 -5.60
N TRP A 273 2.18 10.55 -4.37
CA TRP A 273 2.08 11.35 -3.16
C TRP A 273 3.03 10.86 -2.07
N LEU A 274 3.33 11.73 -1.12
CA LEU A 274 4.04 11.36 0.10
C LEU A 274 3.05 10.98 1.20
N SER A 275 3.38 9.96 1.99
CA SER A 275 2.58 9.50 3.11
C SER A 275 3.47 9.22 4.32
N LYS A 276 3.03 9.64 5.50
CA LYS A 276 3.64 9.21 6.79
C LYS A 276 3.31 7.76 7.13
N GLU A 277 2.24 7.25 6.52
CA GLU A 277 1.70 5.93 6.78
C GLU A 277 2.11 4.96 5.68
N ASN A 278 2.56 3.77 6.07
CA ASN A 278 2.87 2.70 5.13
C ASN A 278 1.62 2.18 4.38
N PRO A 279 0.43 2.04 5.02
CA PRO A 279 -0.80 1.73 4.29
C PRO A 279 -1.11 2.74 3.18
N ILE A 280 -1.57 2.22 2.04
CA ILE A 280 -2.04 3.05 0.94
C ILE A 280 -3.34 3.73 1.35
N LYS A 281 -3.32 5.06 1.36
CA LYS A 281 -4.49 5.93 1.49
C LYS A 281 -4.50 6.90 0.32
N ASN A 282 -5.19 6.51 -0.75
CA ASN A 282 -5.17 7.18 -2.05
C ASN A 282 -5.93 8.52 -2.03
N PRO A 283 -5.23 9.67 -2.14
CA PRO A 283 -5.87 10.99 -2.11
C PRO A 283 -6.63 11.34 -3.40
N TYR A 284 -6.39 10.62 -4.50
CA TYR A 284 -6.96 10.90 -5.82
C TYR A 284 -8.33 10.27 -6.06
N TYR A 285 -8.61 9.15 -5.41
CA TYR A 285 -9.90 8.47 -5.50
C TYR A 285 -10.65 8.42 -4.17
N GLY A 286 -9.98 8.72 -3.05
CA GLY A 286 -10.58 8.74 -1.72
C GLY A 286 -11.30 7.43 -1.42
N SER A 287 -12.49 7.50 -0.81
CA SER A 287 -13.28 6.32 -0.42
C SER A 287 -13.59 5.35 -1.58
N LYS A 288 -13.60 5.81 -2.83
CA LYS A 288 -13.87 4.96 -4.00
C LYS A 288 -12.77 3.93 -4.25
N MET A 289 -11.51 4.27 -3.94
CA MET A 289 -10.35 3.39 -4.15
C MET A 289 -9.25 3.68 -3.12
N MET A 290 -9.63 3.73 -1.84
CA MET A 290 -8.77 4.25 -0.77
C MET A 290 -7.47 3.46 -0.63
N SER A 291 -7.50 2.15 -0.86
CA SER A 291 -6.33 1.27 -0.79
C SER A 291 -5.65 1.03 -2.13
N CYS A 292 -6.11 1.66 -3.22
CA CYS A 292 -5.56 1.44 -4.56
C CYS A 292 -4.28 2.25 -4.75
N GLY A 293 -3.17 1.55 -4.97
CA GLY A 293 -1.87 2.15 -5.20
C GLY A 293 -0.75 1.22 -4.74
N SER A 294 0.47 1.72 -4.79
CA SER A 294 1.66 0.99 -4.32
C SER A 294 2.68 1.96 -3.74
N THR A 295 3.48 1.48 -2.78
CA THR A 295 4.67 2.21 -2.34
C THR A 295 5.77 2.02 -3.37
N VAL A 296 6.29 3.14 -3.88
CA VAL A 296 7.40 3.21 -4.85
C VAL A 296 8.74 3.24 -4.13
N GLU A 297 8.83 4.06 -3.09
CA GLU A 297 10.07 4.30 -2.35
C GLU A 297 9.72 4.66 -0.90
N THR A 298 10.65 4.42 0.03
CA THR A 298 10.61 5.02 1.37
C THR A 298 11.83 5.94 1.53
N ILE A 299 11.57 7.22 1.81
CA ILE A 299 12.57 8.27 2.01
C ILE A 299 12.91 8.33 3.50
N GLN A 300 14.21 8.39 3.81
CA GLN A 300 14.79 8.54 5.14
C GLN A 300 15.97 9.50 5.04
#